data_AF-A0A381PP20-F1
#
_entry.id   AF-A0A381PP20-F1
#
_cell.length_a   1.000
_cell.length_b   1.000
_cell.length_c   1.000
_cell.angle_alpha   90.00
_cell.angle_beta   90.00
_cell.angle_gamma   90.00
#
_symmetry.space_group_name_H-M   'P 1'
#
loop_
_entity.id
_entity.type
_entity.pdbx_description
1 polymer ?
#
loop_
_entity_poly.entity_id
_entity_poly.type
_entity_poly.pdbx_seq_one_letter_code
_entity_poly.pdbx_strand_id
1 'polypeptide(L)'
;MAVFMNAVQSNPEGVDMAASIDQVKDVTSLGDPPLTVITAGMPNLPPFIDGGIGKRLVDSWLESQLALAGLSSAGVHIAAEESGHCVQCDQPKLVADSILRNVARARNR
;
A
#
# COMPACT_ATOMS: atom_id res chain seq x y z
N MET A 1 19.89 9.09 -8.67
CA MET A 1 20.03 7.71 -8.15
C MET A 1 20.68 7.67 -6.77
N ALA A 2 21.84 8.29 -6.53
CA ALA A 2 22.52 8.23 -5.23
C ALA A 2 21.68 8.69 -4.02
N VAL A 3 20.92 9.79 -4.13
CA VAL A 3 20.05 10.28 -3.04
C VAL A 3 18.93 9.30 -2.70
N PHE A 4 18.34 8.66 -3.70
CA PHE A 4 17.28 7.65 -3.50
C PHE A 4 17.84 6.38 -2.84
N MET A 5 19.03 5.93 -3.26
CA MET A 5 19.70 4.77 -2.66
C MET A 5 20.16 5.04 -1.23
N ASN A 6 20.63 6.25 -0.92
CA ASN A 6 20.93 6.65 0.45
C ASN A 6 19.68 6.64 1.33
N ALA A 7 18.55 7.15 0.83
CA ALA A 7 17.27 7.10 1.56
C ALA A 7 16.82 5.66 1.86
N VAL A 8 16.99 4.75 0.89
CA VAL A 8 16.73 3.31 1.02
C VAL A 8 17.58 2.66 2.12
N GLN A 9 18.83 3.09 2.29
CA GLN A 9 19.74 2.56 3.32
C GLN A 9 19.61 3.24 4.69
N SER A 10 18.88 4.35 4.80
CA SER A 10 18.83 5.18 6.02
C SER A 10 17.67 4.86 6.95
N ASN A 11 17.06 3.66 6.85
CA ASN A 11 16.02 3.27 7.79
C ASN A 11 16.63 2.81 9.14
N PRO A 12 16.09 3.26 10.28
CA PRO A 12 16.61 2.92 11.61
C PRO A 12 16.49 1.42 11.94
N GLU A 13 15.65 0.69 11.19
CA GLU A 13 15.44 -0.75 11.34
C GLU A 13 16.55 -1.60 10.68
N GLY A 14 17.47 -0.99 9.91
CA GLY A 14 18.56 -1.68 9.22
C GLY A 14 18.11 -2.59 8.07
N VAL A 15 16.91 -2.36 7.53
CA VAL A 15 16.34 -3.12 6.40
C VAL A 15 17.08 -2.76 5.11
N ASP A 16 17.55 -3.75 4.37
CA ASP A 16 18.06 -3.52 3.02
C ASP A 16 16.87 -3.41 2.03
N MET A 17 16.39 -2.19 1.79
CA MET A 17 15.24 -2.00 0.89
C MET A 17 15.58 -2.36 -0.57
N ALA A 18 16.84 -2.24 -0.99
CA ALA A 18 17.22 -2.60 -2.35
C ALA A 18 17.12 -4.12 -2.55
N ALA A 19 17.66 -4.90 -1.60
CA ALA A 19 17.51 -6.34 -1.59
C ALA A 19 16.03 -6.76 -1.47
N SER A 20 15.24 -6.07 -0.64
CA SER A 20 13.79 -6.33 -0.49
C SER A 20 13.04 -6.12 -1.81
N ILE A 21 13.29 -5.00 -2.50
CA ILE A 21 12.71 -4.73 -3.83
C ILE A 21 13.11 -5.83 -4.82
N ASP A 22 14.39 -6.21 -4.86
CA ASP A 22 14.87 -7.28 -5.75
C ASP A 22 14.22 -8.64 -5.46
N GLN A 23 13.87 -8.94 -4.21
CA GLN A 23 13.17 -10.17 -3.85
C GLN A 23 11.72 -10.21 -4.34
N VAL A 24 11.04 -9.06 -4.36
CA VAL A 24 9.59 -9.01 -4.66
C VAL A 24 9.27 -8.54 -6.09
N LYS A 25 10.22 -7.95 -6.82
CA LYS A 25 9.96 -7.35 -8.15
C LYS A 25 9.40 -8.32 -9.19
N ASP A 26 9.75 -9.61 -9.09
CA ASP A 26 9.34 -10.64 -10.05
C ASP A 26 8.06 -11.38 -9.58
N VAL A 27 7.47 -11.00 -8.44
CA VAL A 27 6.23 -11.60 -7.94
C VAL A 27 5.05 -11.08 -8.74
N THR A 28 4.51 -11.93 -9.61
CA THR A 28 3.33 -11.60 -10.43
C THR A 28 2.01 -12.10 -9.84
N SER A 29 2.05 -12.97 -8.82
CA SER A 29 0.86 -13.48 -8.14
C SER A 29 1.19 -13.99 -6.74
N LEU A 30 0.24 -13.82 -5.81
CA LEU A 30 0.21 -14.42 -4.48
C LEU A 30 -0.69 -15.66 -4.43
N GLY A 31 -1.29 -16.07 -5.54
CA GLY A 31 -2.29 -17.13 -5.59
C GLY A 31 -3.65 -16.63 -5.16
N ASP A 32 -4.25 -17.28 -4.16
CA ASP A 32 -5.59 -16.96 -3.68
C ASP A 32 -5.72 -16.45 -2.23
N PRO A 33 -4.68 -16.09 -1.44
CA PRO A 33 -4.85 -15.71 -0.02
C PRO A 33 -5.80 -14.51 0.15
N PRO A 34 -6.59 -14.42 1.24
CA PRO A 34 -7.44 -13.26 1.46
C PRO A 34 -6.56 -12.03 1.63
N LEU A 35 -6.69 -11.08 0.71
CA LEU A 35 -5.90 -9.85 0.70
C LEU A 35 -6.85 -8.66 0.68
N THR A 36 -6.61 -7.70 1.56
CA THR A 36 -7.29 -6.40 1.53
C THR A 36 -6.22 -5.32 1.49
N VAL A 37 -6.25 -4.49 0.45
CA VAL A 37 -5.42 -3.29 0.34
C VAL A 37 -6.30 -2.09 0.69
N ILE A 38 -5.94 -1.35 1.74
CA ILE A 38 -6.65 -0.14 2.15
C ILE A 38 -5.79 1.07 1.80
N THR A 39 -6.31 1.97 0.99
CA THR A 39 -5.61 3.18 0.54
C THR A 39 -6.22 4.42 1.17
N ALA A 40 -5.39 5.33 1.64
CA ALA A 40 -5.81 6.65 2.12
C ALA A 40 -6.58 7.41 1.04
N GLY A 41 -7.75 7.95 1.39
CA GLY A 41 -8.60 8.73 0.49
C GLY A 41 -8.22 10.21 0.39
N MET A 42 -7.44 10.72 1.35
CA MET A 42 -6.92 12.09 1.35
C MET A 42 -5.42 12.09 1.05
N PRO A 43 -4.99 12.37 -0.20
CA PRO A 43 -3.58 12.42 -0.54
C PRO A 43 -2.87 13.52 0.24
N ASN A 44 -1.77 13.17 0.91
CA ASN A 44 -0.91 14.13 1.59
C ASN A 44 0.33 14.42 0.73
N LEU A 45 0.15 15.25 -0.29
CA LEU A 45 1.26 15.70 -1.13
C LEU A 45 1.90 16.96 -0.53
N PRO A 46 3.24 17.05 -0.49
CA PRO A 46 3.91 18.27 -0.07
C PRO A 46 3.50 19.48 -0.93
N PRO A 47 3.33 20.68 -0.33
CA PRO A 47 2.78 21.85 -1.01
C PRO A 47 3.68 22.41 -2.12
N PHE A 48 4.94 21.99 -2.18
CA PHE A 48 5.89 22.40 -3.23
C PHE A 48 5.77 21.57 -4.52
N ILE A 49 4.94 20.52 -4.53
CA ILE A 49 4.70 19.70 -5.73
C ILE A 49 3.66 20.42 -6.61
N ASP A 50 4.02 20.66 -7.87
CA ASP A 50 3.10 21.18 -8.89
C ASP A 50 1.81 20.35 -8.98
N GLY A 51 0.66 21.00 -9.16
CA GLY A 51 -0.64 20.32 -9.14
C GLY A 51 -0.83 19.27 -10.23
N GLY A 52 -0.26 19.49 -11.44
CA GLY A 52 -0.31 18.52 -12.53
C GLY A 52 0.61 17.32 -12.30
N ILE A 53 1.75 17.53 -11.63
CA ILE A 53 2.62 16.44 -11.14
C ILE A 53 1.94 15.69 -10.00
N GLY A 54 1.34 16.42 -9.06
CA GLY A 54 0.64 15.87 -7.90
C GLY A 54 -0.48 14.93 -8.31
N LYS A 55 -1.33 15.33 -9.27
CA LYS A 55 -2.37 14.46 -9.80
C LYS A 55 -1.78 13.15 -10.36
N ARG A 56 -0.73 13.23 -11.18
CA ARG A 56 -0.09 12.03 -11.75
C ARG A 56 0.49 11.11 -10.68
N LEU A 57 1.05 11.67 -9.61
CA LEU A 57 1.55 10.89 -8.47
C LEU A 57 0.41 10.16 -7.75
N VAL A 58 -0.71 10.83 -7.51
CA VAL A 58 -1.90 10.22 -6.87
C VAL A 58 -2.49 9.13 -7.76
N ASP A 59 -2.63 9.39 -9.06
CA ASP A 59 -3.13 8.41 -10.02
C ASP A 59 -2.22 7.18 -10.06
N SER A 60 -0.90 7.37 -10.19
CA SER A 60 0.08 6.27 -10.22
C SER A 60 0.12 5.49 -8.90
N TRP A 61 -0.05 6.19 -7.77
CA TRP A 61 -0.17 5.57 -6.47
C TRP A 61 -1.41 4.67 -6.42
N LEU A 62 -2.59 5.18 -6.79
CA LEU A 62 -3.82 4.41 -6.80
C LEU A 62 -3.74 3.19 -7.73
N GLU A 63 -3.17 3.35 -8.94
CA GLU A 63 -2.91 2.25 -9.86
C GLU A 63 -2.05 1.17 -9.20
N SER A 64 -1.01 1.56 -8.47
CA SER A 64 -0.15 0.62 -7.74
C SER A 64 -0.91 -0.11 -6.62
N GLN A 65 -1.81 0.57 -5.90
CA GLN A 65 -2.62 -0.06 -4.85
C GLN A 65 -3.63 -1.07 -5.43
N LEU A 66 -4.21 -0.76 -6.58
CA LEU A 66 -5.08 -1.69 -7.32
C LEU A 66 -4.28 -2.90 -7.83
N ALA A 67 -3.07 -2.68 -8.35
CA ALA A 67 -2.19 -3.76 -8.78
C ALA A 67 -1.80 -4.69 -7.62
N LEU A 68 -1.48 -4.14 -6.44
CA LEU A 68 -1.21 -4.94 -5.24
C LEU A 68 -2.40 -5.82 -4.85
N ALA A 69 -3.62 -5.28 -4.86
CA ALA A 69 -4.82 -6.06 -4.59
C ALA A 69 -5.01 -7.19 -5.62
N GLY A 70 -4.70 -6.92 -6.89
CA GLY A 70 -4.77 -7.88 -7.99
C GLY A 70 -3.77 -9.03 -7.94
N LEU A 71 -2.74 -8.97 -7.08
CA LEU A 71 -1.80 -10.09 -6.92
C LEU A 71 -2.48 -11.34 -6.36
N SER A 72 -3.58 -11.20 -5.61
CA SER A 72 -4.40 -12.33 -5.15
C SER A 72 -5.71 -12.40 -5.91
N SER A 73 -6.11 -13.60 -6.33
CA SER A 73 -7.44 -13.85 -6.92
C SER A 73 -8.59 -13.57 -5.94
N ALA A 74 -8.29 -13.52 -4.65
CA ALA A 74 -9.22 -13.24 -3.56
C ALA A 74 -9.06 -11.81 -3.00
N GLY A 75 -8.27 -10.97 -3.68
CA GLY A 75 -7.93 -9.62 -3.28
C GLY A 75 -9.07 -8.61 -3.42
N VAL A 76 -9.10 -7.65 -2.51
CA VAL A 76 -10.05 -6.53 -2.52
C VAL A 76 -9.29 -5.24 -2.23
N HIS A 77 -9.63 -4.17 -2.95
CA HIS A 77 -9.16 -2.82 -2.70
C HIS A 77 -10.26 -1.99 -2.04
N ILE A 78 -9.90 -1.17 -1.04
CA ILE A 78 -10.80 -0.28 -0.32
C ILE A 78 -10.14 1.11 -0.20
N ALA A 79 -10.88 2.17 -0.53
CA ALA A 79 -10.48 3.54 -0.23
C ALA A 79 -10.99 3.95 1.15
N ALA A 80 -10.09 4.42 2.01
CA ALA A 80 -10.40 5.05 3.28
C ALA A 80 -10.64 6.55 3.03
N GLU A 81 -11.81 6.90 2.51
CA GLU A 81 -12.15 8.24 1.97
C GLU A 81 -11.81 9.40 2.92
N GLU A 82 -12.06 9.21 4.22
CA GLU A 82 -11.85 10.22 5.27
C GLU A 82 -10.48 10.10 5.97
N SER A 83 -9.49 9.41 5.38
CA SER A 83 -8.18 9.21 6.01
C SER A 83 -6.99 9.72 5.19
N GLY A 84 -6.01 10.27 5.91
CA GLY A 84 -4.65 10.54 5.42
C GLY A 84 -3.74 9.31 5.56
N HIS A 85 -2.44 9.53 5.78
CA HIS A 85 -1.45 8.45 5.77
C HIS A 85 -1.67 7.38 6.86
N CYS A 86 -2.10 7.77 8.07
CA CYS A 86 -2.35 6.83 9.16
C CYS A 86 -3.80 6.31 9.14
N VAL A 87 -4.11 5.38 8.24
CA VAL A 87 -5.47 4.83 8.09
C VAL A 87 -6.00 4.18 9.37
N GLN A 88 -5.14 3.50 10.13
CA GLN A 88 -5.49 2.92 11.42
C GLN A 88 -5.73 3.96 12.53
N CYS A 89 -5.20 5.18 12.38
CA CYS A 89 -5.47 6.28 13.30
C CYS A 89 -6.82 6.94 12.97
N ASP A 90 -7.05 7.24 11.70
CA ASP A 90 -8.21 8.03 11.25
C ASP A 90 -9.48 7.18 11.14
N GLN A 91 -9.36 5.95 10.61
CA GLN A 91 -10.48 5.03 10.40
C GLN A 91 -10.20 3.64 11.02
N PRO A 92 -9.98 3.56 12.35
CA PRO A 92 -9.61 2.32 13.05
C PRO A 92 -10.65 1.20 12.86
N LYS A 93 -11.94 1.54 12.78
CA LYS A 93 -13.00 0.56 12.56
C LYS A 93 -12.89 -0.12 11.20
N LEU A 94 -12.61 0.64 10.14
CA LEU A 94 -12.42 0.12 8.79
C LEU A 94 -11.27 -0.91 8.75
N VAL A 95 -10.16 -0.59 9.40
CA VAL A 95 -9.00 -1.46 9.50
C VAL A 95 -9.33 -2.73 10.31
N ALA A 96 -9.93 -2.59 11.48
CA ALA A 96 -10.30 -3.72 12.33
C ALA A 96 -11.29 -4.68 11.63
N ASP A 97 -12.33 -4.15 11.01
CA ASP A 97 -13.33 -4.94 10.29
C ASP A 97 -12.69 -5.68 9.08
N SER A 98 -11.73 -5.05 8.40
CA SER A 98 -10.96 -5.67 7.31
C SER A 98 -10.06 -6.81 7.79
N ILE A 99 -9.38 -6.65 8.92
CA ILE A 99 -8.56 -7.69 9.55
C ILE A 99 -9.44 -8.89 9.94
N LEU A 100 -10.53 -8.65 10.66
CA LEU A 100 -11.44 -9.72 11.10
C LEU A 100 -12.00 -10.50 9.92
N ARG A 101 -12.37 -9.80 8.83
CA ARG A 101 -12.83 -10.43 7.58
C ARG A 101 -11.76 -11.33 6.96
N ASN A 102 -10.52 -10.86 6.85
CA ASN A 102 -9.44 -11.66 6.26
C ASN A 102 -9.07 -12.87 7.13
N VAL A 103 -9.04 -12.71 8.46
CA VAL A 103 -8.82 -13.83 9.39
C VAL A 103 -9.93 -14.87 9.26
N ALA A 104 -11.20 -14.46 9.20
CA ALA A 104 -12.32 -15.38 9.00
C ALA A 104 -12.22 -16.12 7.66
N ARG A 105 -11.88 -15.41 6.58
CA ARG A 105 -11.66 -16.01 5.25
C ARG A 105 -10.46 -16.95 5.20
N ALA A 106 -9.43 -16.72 6.02
CA ALA A 106 -8.27 -17.59 6.09
C ALA A 106 -8.55 -18.87 6.89
N ARG A 107 -9.38 -18.78 7.94
CA ARG A 107 -9.77 -19.94 8.78
C ARG A 107 -10.68 -20.93 8.08
N ASN A 108 -11.50 -20.47 7.14
CA ASN A 108 -12.50 -21.28 6.44
C ASN A 108 -11.98 -21.81 5.08
N ARG A 109 -10.67 -22.00 4.95
CA ARG A 109 -10.01 -22.55 3.76
C ARG A 109 -9.79 -24.04 3.89
#